data_AF-A0A847GWS6-F1
#
_entry.id   AF-A0A847GWS6-F1
#
_cell.length_a   1.000
_cell.length_b   1.000
_cell.length_c   1.000
_cell.angle_alpha   90.00
_cell.angle_beta   90.00
_cell.angle_gamma   90.00
#
_symmetry.space_group_name_H-M   'P 1'
#
loop_
_entity.id
_entity.type
_entity.pdbx_description
1 polymer ?
#
loop_
_entity_poly.entity_id
_entity_poly.type
_entity_poly.pdbx_seq_one_letter_code
_entity_poly.pdbx_strand_id
1 'polypeptide(L)'
;MVKALWIPALSLLASQVPVPAGGTEDFRVETDVFLGGEKEPVAQNVTLFSGGLVYDFPLIGPQEITVFDGARGRFVLLDVPRKIKSTLTTQELLQTTAAIKIQAQGLDGLFAFAADPQFQGKADDQDGWLTLSSSLLSYRAKGIKPKLAATADVYRDFADWHARLNATRPGNLPPFPRLELNRTLAERQQVPEEVELTVEPKSRWAGRKLVVRSHHIFNWRLSNTDRKRIETAGTYMADFQAVSFQDYRLPLLAAGKPDAR
;
A
#
# COMPACT_ATOMS: atom_id res chain seq x y z
N MET A 1 -66.70 -34.92 0.24
CA MET A 1 -65.65 -35.49 -0.64
C MET A 1 -65.26 -34.44 -1.68
N VAL A 2 -63.97 -34.14 -1.72
CA VAL A 2 -63.12 -33.45 -2.72
C VAL A 2 -63.83 -32.81 -3.93
N LYS A 3 -63.64 -31.50 -4.13
CA LYS A 3 -62.66 -30.96 -5.10
C LYS A 3 -62.58 -29.43 -5.01
N ALA A 4 -61.37 -28.98 -4.66
CA ALA A 4 -60.92 -27.60 -4.68
C ALA A 4 -60.99 -27.02 -6.09
N LEU A 5 -61.44 -25.76 -6.20
CA LEU A 5 -61.30 -24.95 -7.41
C LEU A 5 -60.20 -23.90 -7.21
N TRP A 6 -59.37 -23.82 -8.24
CA TRP A 6 -58.18 -23.01 -8.38
C TRP A 6 -58.43 -21.51 -8.33
N ILE A 7 -57.52 -20.80 -7.66
CA ILE A 7 -57.24 -19.38 -7.88
C ILE A 7 -55.86 -19.32 -8.54
N PRO A 8 -55.69 -18.71 -9.72
CA PRO A 8 -54.37 -18.47 -10.27
C PRO A 8 -53.69 -17.37 -9.45
N ALA A 9 -52.65 -17.75 -8.70
CA ALA A 9 -51.73 -16.80 -8.11
C ALA A 9 -50.86 -16.21 -9.22
N LEU A 10 -51.00 -14.90 -9.41
CA LEU A 10 -50.17 -14.09 -10.29
C LEU A 10 -48.75 -14.04 -9.69
N SER A 11 -47.87 -14.92 -10.15
CA SER A 11 -46.44 -14.83 -9.85
C SER A 11 -45.87 -13.61 -10.58
N LEU A 12 -45.70 -12.50 -9.88
CA LEU A 12 -44.73 -11.48 -10.28
C LEU A 12 -43.35 -12.13 -10.20
N LEU A 13 -42.86 -12.57 -11.36
CA LEU A 13 -41.43 -12.71 -11.60
C LEU A 13 -40.83 -11.32 -11.37
N ALA A 14 -40.32 -11.09 -10.16
CA ALA A 14 -39.33 -10.07 -9.95
C ALA A 14 -38.13 -10.49 -10.79
N SER A 15 -38.04 -9.92 -11.99
CA SER A 15 -36.82 -9.87 -12.77
C SER A 15 -35.76 -9.30 -11.83
N GLN A 16 -34.91 -10.15 -11.26
CA GLN A 16 -33.68 -9.69 -10.68
C GLN A 16 -32.87 -9.15 -11.84
N VAL A 17 -32.97 -7.84 -12.06
CA VAL A 17 -31.96 -7.12 -12.81
C VAL A 17 -30.66 -7.47 -12.09
N PRO A 18 -29.70 -8.13 -12.75
CA PRO A 18 -28.40 -8.31 -12.16
C PRO A 18 -27.91 -6.92 -11.83
N VAL A 19 -27.75 -6.61 -10.54
CA VAL A 19 -26.93 -5.48 -10.14
C VAL A 19 -25.58 -5.80 -10.78
N PRO A 20 -25.06 -4.98 -11.71
CA PRO A 20 -23.73 -5.21 -12.22
C PRO A 20 -22.83 -5.27 -10.99
N ALA A 21 -22.12 -6.39 -10.81
CA ALA A 21 -21.04 -6.45 -9.85
C ALA A 21 -20.18 -5.24 -10.16
N GLY A 22 -20.18 -4.24 -9.27
CA GLY A 22 -19.58 -2.95 -9.54
C GLY A 22 -18.14 -3.19 -9.96
N GLY A 23 -17.84 -2.98 -11.24
CA GLY A 23 -16.47 -3.02 -11.70
C GLY A 23 -15.72 -1.99 -10.90
N THR A 24 -14.67 -2.40 -10.21
CA THR A 24 -13.76 -1.45 -9.56
C THR A 24 -13.27 -0.52 -10.64
N GLU A 25 -13.69 0.75 -10.59
CA GLU A 25 -13.31 1.70 -11.62
C GLU A 25 -11.80 1.89 -11.61
N ASP A 26 -11.21 1.90 -12.81
CA ASP A 26 -9.78 2.05 -12.98
C ASP A 26 -9.34 3.48 -12.65
N PHE A 27 -8.31 3.62 -11.82
CA PHE A 27 -7.73 4.92 -11.46
C PHE A 27 -6.22 4.85 -11.30
N ARG A 28 -5.59 6.02 -11.29
CA ARG A 28 -4.15 6.20 -11.14
C ARG A 28 -3.87 7.05 -9.91
N VAL A 29 -2.79 6.74 -9.22
CA VAL A 29 -2.20 7.56 -8.17
C VAL A 29 -0.75 7.87 -8.56
N GLU A 30 -0.42 9.15 -8.62
CA GLU A 30 0.98 9.58 -8.69
C GLU A 30 1.44 9.86 -7.26
N THR A 31 2.62 9.37 -6.88
CA THR A 31 3.17 9.57 -5.55
C THR A 31 4.58 10.12 -5.65
N ASP A 32 4.82 11.25 -5.00
CA ASP A 32 6.15 11.82 -4.78
C ASP A 32 6.52 11.66 -3.32
N VAL A 33 7.76 11.26 -3.03
CA VAL A 33 8.28 11.10 -1.66
C VAL A 33 9.51 11.97 -1.48
N PHE A 34 9.52 12.77 -0.42
CA PHE A 34 10.57 13.72 -0.06
C PHE A 34 11.20 13.33 1.28
N LEU A 35 12.50 13.57 1.43
CA LEU A 35 13.26 13.30 2.64
C LEU A 35 13.71 14.63 3.28
N GLY A 36 13.40 14.82 4.56
CA GLY A 36 13.75 16.03 5.29
C GLY A 36 13.20 17.30 4.64
N GLY A 37 14.09 18.29 4.46
CA GLY A 37 13.78 19.56 3.81
C GLY A 37 14.03 19.58 2.30
N GLU A 38 14.31 18.44 1.67
CA GLU A 38 14.59 18.37 0.23
C GLU A 38 13.37 18.81 -0.58
N LYS A 39 13.64 19.55 -1.67
CA LYS A 39 12.62 20.04 -2.61
C LYS A 39 12.34 19.05 -3.72
N GLU A 40 13.33 18.27 -4.11
CA GLU A 40 13.19 17.22 -5.12
C GLU A 40 12.80 15.90 -4.45
N PRO A 41 11.93 15.10 -5.08
CA PRO A 41 11.55 13.80 -4.54
C PRO A 41 12.71 12.81 -4.62
N VAL A 42 12.86 12.00 -3.56
CA VAL A 42 13.81 10.87 -3.49
C VAL A 42 13.21 9.57 -4.02
N ALA A 43 11.88 9.48 -4.09
CA ALA A 43 11.16 8.42 -4.78
C ALA A 43 9.92 9.00 -5.49
N GLN A 44 9.58 8.44 -6.64
CA GLN A 44 8.40 8.79 -7.42
C GLN A 44 7.80 7.53 -8.00
N ASN A 45 6.48 7.39 -7.90
CA ASN A 45 5.77 6.20 -8.34
C ASN A 45 4.50 6.58 -9.11
N VAL A 46 4.16 5.73 -10.06
CA VAL A 46 2.82 5.69 -10.68
C VAL A 46 2.17 4.37 -10.30
N THR A 47 1.11 4.44 -9.52
CA THR A 47 0.32 3.29 -9.11
C THR A 47 -0.97 3.26 -9.92
N LEU A 48 -1.20 2.18 -10.66
CA LEU A 48 -2.36 1.98 -11.53
C LEU A 48 -3.26 0.89 -10.95
N PHE A 49 -4.53 1.20 -10.74
CA PHE A 49 -5.57 0.26 -10.35
C PHE A 49 -6.35 -0.08 -11.61
N SER A 50 -6.30 -1.34 -12.05
CA SER A 50 -6.96 -1.77 -13.27
C SER A 50 -7.39 -3.22 -13.22
N GLY A 51 -8.66 -3.49 -13.53
CA GLY A 51 -9.16 -4.87 -13.66
C GLY A 51 -8.97 -5.73 -12.41
N GLY A 52 -9.01 -5.12 -11.22
CA GLY A 52 -8.78 -5.79 -9.93
C GLY A 52 -7.31 -6.04 -9.57
N LEU A 53 -6.37 -5.61 -10.42
CA LEU A 53 -4.93 -5.63 -10.16
C LEU A 53 -4.43 -4.23 -9.82
N VAL A 54 -3.35 -4.16 -9.05
CA VAL A 54 -2.64 -2.91 -8.77
C VAL A 54 -1.21 -3.02 -9.26
N TYR A 55 -0.78 -2.08 -10.08
CA TYR A 55 0.55 -2.02 -10.67
C TYR A 55 1.28 -0.80 -10.14
N ASP A 56 2.41 -0.96 -9.48
CA ASP A 56 3.22 0.12 -8.95
C ASP A 56 4.53 0.22 -9.73
N PHE A 57 4.70 1.34 -10.43
CA PHE A 57 5.85 1.63 -11.29
C PHE A 57 6.72 2.72 -10.67
N PRO A 58 7.96 2.42 -10.24
CA PRO A 58 8.90 3.46 -9.86
C PRO A 58 9.32 4.27 -11.10
N LEU A 59 9.28 5.59 -10.98
CA LEU A 59 9.77 6.54 -11.99
C LEU A 59 11.22 6.98 -11.72
N ILE A 60 11.62 7.01 -10.44
CA ILE A 60 13.01 7.24 -10.02
C ILE A 60 13.44 6.13 -9.06
N GLY A 61 14.73 5.79 -9.09
CA GLY A 61 15.29 4.72 -8.28
C GLY A 61 15.28 3.35 -8.98
N PRO A 62 15.31 2.24 -8.21
CA PRO A 62 15.37 0.89 -8.76
C PRO A 62 14.17 0.59 -9.66
N GLN A 63 14.42 0.03 -10.84
CA GLN A 63 13.37 -0.34 -11.80
C GLN A 63 12.71 -1.68 -11.41
N GLU A 64 12.13 -1.72 -10.21
CA GLU A 64 11.33 -2.83 -9.70
C GLU A 64 9.83 -2.51 -9.84
N ILE A 65 9.16 -3.18 -10.78
CA ILE A 65 7.70 -3.06 -10.92
C ILE A 65 7.05 -4.04 -9.95
N THR A 66 6.07 -3.57 -9.18
CA THR A 66 5.29 -4.43 -8.27
C THR A 66 3.88 -4.59 -8.79
N VAL A 67 3.40 -5.82 -8.91
CA VAL A 67 2.01 -6.13 -9.28
C VAL A 67 1.33 -6.85 -8.12
N PHE A 68 0.24 -6.28 -7.61
CA PHE A 68 -0.58 -6.88 -6.56
C PHE A 68 -1.88 -7.42 -7.15
N ASP A 69 -2.14 -8.68 -6.88
CA ASP A 69 -3.34 -9.42 -7.25
C ASP A 69 -4.04 -9.87 -5.97
N GLY A 70 -4.88 -8.98 -5.43
CA GLY A 70 -5.58 -9.20 -4.16
C GLY A 70 -6.54 -10.39 -4.22
N ALA A 71 -7.20 -10.58 -5.37
CA ALA A 71 -8.12 -11.70 -5.59
C ALA A 71 -7.42 -13.07 -5.51
N ARG A 72 -6.17 -13.16 -5.98
CA ARG A 72 -5.34 -14.38 -5.88
C ARG A 72 -4.36 -14.35 -4.71
N GLY A 73 -4.41 -13.33 -3.85
CA GLY A 73 -3.58 -13.19 -2.66
C GLY A 73 -2.09 -13.23 -2.95
N ARG A 74 -1.59 -12.45 -3.92
CA ARG A 74 -0.17 -12.47 -4.28
C ARG A 74 0.37 -11.15 -4.80
N PHE A 75 1.68 -10.98 -4.63
CA PHE A 75 2.51 -10.00 -5.30
C PHE A 75 3.39 -10.68 -6.34
N VAL A 76 3.61 -10.01 -7.47
CA VAL A 76 4.66 -10.32 -8.43
C VAL A 76 5.62 -9.14 -8.47
N LEU A 77 6.87 -9.37 -8.13
CA LEU A 77 7.96 -8.40 -8.21
C LEU A 77 8.73 -8.63 -9.49
N LEU A 78 8.95 -7.58 -10.27
CA LEU A 78 9.62 -7.62 -11.57
C LEU A 78 10.86 -6.75 -11.51
N ASP A 79 12.03 -7.35 -11.57
CA ASP A 79 13.29 -6.62 -11.70
C ASP A 79 13.63 -6.46 -13.17
N VAL A 80 13.37 -5.27 -13.71
CA VAL A 80 13.53 -4.99 -15.15
C VAL A 80 14.99 -5.11 -15.62
N PRO A 81 16.00 -4.57 -14.90
CA PRO A 81 17.40 -4.71 -15.30
C PRO A 81 17.89 -6.16 -15.30
N ARG A 82 17.52 -6.96 -14.28
CA ARG A 82 17.93 -8.37 -14.17
C ARG A 82 17.07 -9.32 -15.00
N LYS A 83 15.90 -8.86 -15.50
CA LYS A 83 14.90 -9.66 -16.22
C LYS A 83 14.43 -10.90 -15.44
N ILE A 84 14.31 -10.74 -14.12
CA ILE A 84 13.82 -11.79 -13.21
C ILE A 84 12.52 -11.36 -12.54
N LYS A 85 11.72 -12.34 -12.13
CA LYS A 85 10.51 -12.14 -11.35
C LYS A 85 10.48 -13.04 -10.12
N SER A 86 9.83 -12.56 -9.06
CA SER A 86 9.50 -13.36 -7.89
C SER A 86 8.03 -13.19 -7.54
N THR A 87 7.41 -14.26 -7.04
CA THR A 87 6.04 -14.21 -6.50
C THR A 87 6.08 -14.37 -5.00
N LEU A 88 5.27 -13.60 -4.28
CA LEU A 88 5.02 -13.76 -2.85
C LEU A 88 3.53 -13.84 -2.62
N THR A 89 3.09 -14.77 -1.79
CA THR A 89 1.70 -14.82 -1.34
C THR A 89 1.47 -13.86 -0.19
N THR A 90 0.22 -13.42 -0.04
CA THR A 90 -0.23 -12.65 1.13
C THR A 90 -0.06 -13.45 2.42
N GLN A 91 -0.19 -14.79 2.36
CA GLN A 91 0.06 -15.67 3.50
C GLN A 91 1.52 -15.64 3.96
N GLU A 92 2.48 -15.74 3.03
CA GLU A 92 3.91 -15.61 3.35
C GLU A 92 4.24 -14.22 3.92
N LEU A 93 3.62 -13.16 3.38
CA LEU A 93 3.77 -11.80 3.92
C LEU A 93 3.19 -11.66 5.32
N LEU A 94 2.05 -12.28 5.60
CA LEU A 94 1.46 -12.29 6.95
C LEU A 94 2.38 -13.00 7.94
N GLN A 95 2.90 -14.18 7.58
CA GLN A 95 3.85 -14.93 8.41
C GLN A 95 5.12 -14.12 8.66
N THR A 96 5.68 -13.50 7.62
CA THR A 96 6.86 -12.63 7.73
C THR A 96 6.57 -11.42 8.62
N THR A 97 5.42 -10.78 8.45
CA THR A 97 5.02 -9.62 9.27
C THR A 97 4.82 -10.00 10.74
N ALA A 98 4.30 -11.20 11.01
CA ALA A 98 4.15 -11.72 12.37
C ALA A 98 5.53 -11.98 13.02
N ALA A 99 6.48 -12.55 12.26
CA ALA A 99 7.86 -12.72 12.73
C ALA A 99 8.54 -11.38 13.02
N ILE A 100 8.37 -10.38 12.13
CA ILE A 100 8.85 -9.01 12.34
C ILE A 100 8.26 -8.41 13.63
N LYS A 101 6.96 -8.62 13.89
CA LYS A 101 6.31 -8.15 15.13
C LYS A 101 7.00 -8.73 16.36
N ILE A 102 7.15 -10.05 16.43
CA ILE A 102 7.74 -10.75 17.58
C ILE A 102 9.19 -10.28 17.80
N GLN A 103 9.98 -10.20 16.72
CA GLN A 103 11.36 -9.73 16.82
C GLN A 103 11.44 -8.29 17.33
N ALA A 104 10.61 -7.40 16.78
CA ALA A 104 10.62 -5.98 17.13
C ALA A 104 10.10 -5.72 18.56
N GLN A 105 9.19 -6.55 19.08
CA GLN A 105 8.75 -6.51 20.49
C GLN A 105 9.88 -6.82 21.49
N GLY A 106 10.89 -7.59 21.08
CA GLY A 106 12.09 -7.87 21.89
C GLY A 106 13.17 -6.78 21.82
N LEU A 107 12.94 -5.71 21.05
CA LEU A 107 13.82 -4.54 20.97
C LEU A 107 13.30 -3.42 21.87
N ASP A 108 14.05 -2.33 21.97
CA ASP A 108 13.65 -1.11 22.68
C ASP A 108 13.27 0.05 21.74
N GLY A 109 12.55 1.03 22.29
CA GLY A 109 12.28 2.31 21.63
C GLY A 109 11.45 2.18 20.37
N LEU A 110 11.91 2.79 19.27
CA LEU A 110 11.13 2.95 18.04
C LEU A 110 10.64 1.62 17.44
N PHE A 111 11.48 0.58 17.43
CA PHE A 111 11.09 -0.72 16.85
C PHE A 111 10.06 -1.43 17.74
N ALA A 112 10.22 -1.38 19.06
CA ALA A 112 9.24 -1.91 20.02
C ALA A 112 7.88 -1.22 19.87
N PHE A 113 7.89 0.11 19.81
CA PHE A 113 6.71 0.91 19.54
C PHE A 113 6.08 0.56 18.20
N ALA A 114 6.87 0.45 17.14
CA ALA A 114 6.36 0.13 15.81
C ALA A 114 5.75 -1.28 15.75
N ALA A 115 6.16 -2.22 16.60
CA ALA A 115 5.57 -3.56 16.65
C ALA A 115 4.13 -3.56 17.19
N ASP A 116 3.81 -2.66 18.11
CA ASP A 116 2.48 -2.51 18.69
C ASP A 116 2.18 -1.02 19.00
N PRO A 117 1.87 -0.21 17.97
CA PRO A 117 1.80 1.23 18.12
C PRO A 117 0.57 1.65 18.92
N GLN A 118 0.81 2.33 20.04
CA GLN A 118 -0.23 2.98 20.84
C GLN A 118 -0.07 4.50 20.71
N PHE A 119 -0.84 5.11 19.80
CA PHE A 119 -0.82 6.57 19.60
C PHE A 119 -1.66 7.28 20.67
N GLN A 120 -1.16 8.41 21.17
CA GLN A 120 -1.74 9.14 22.31
C GLN A 120 -2.92 10.06 21.91
N GLY A 121 -3.23 10.19 20.62
CA GLY A 121 -4.35 11.00 20.15
C GLY A 121 -4.60 10.86 18.66
N LYS A 122 -5.86 11.06 18.28
CA LYS A 122 -6.31 11.30 16.90
C LYS A 122 -6.94 12.69 16.89
N ALA A 123 -6.19 13.67 16.44
CA ALA A 123 -6.67 15.05 16.37
C ALA A 123 -6.79 15.48 14.91
N ASP A 124 -7.83 16.24 14.64
CA ASP A 124 -7.94 17.03 13.42
C ASP A 124 -7.55 18.46 13.78
N ASP A 125 -6.60 19.03 13.04
CA ASP A 125 -6.35 20.48 13.11
C ASP A 125 -7.36 21.25 12.23
N GLN A 126 -7.37 22.57 12.36
CA GLN A 126 -8.30 23.44 11.62
C GLN A 126 -8.11 23.36 10.10
N ASP A 127 -6.96 22.87 9.63
CA ASP A 127 -6.59 22.74 8.23
C ASP A 127 -6.94 21.36 7.63
N GLY A 128 -7.57 20.49 8.44
CA GLY A 128 -8.03 19.16 8.02
C GLY A 128 -6.96 18.07 8.07
N TRP A 129 -5.86 18.29 8.80
CA TRP A 129 -4.87 17.25 9.03
C TRP A 129 -5.26 16.33 10.17
N LEU A 130 -5.29 15.03 9.87
CA LEU A 130 -5.27 13.97 10.86
C LEU A 130 -3.86 13.85 11.44
N THR A 131 -3.75 13.80 12.77
CA THR A 131 -2.48 13.51 13.46
C THR A 131 -2.60 12.24 14.32
N LEU A 132 -1.64 11.32 14.16
CA LEU A 132 -1.38 10.18 15.05
C LEU A 132 -0.01 10.37 15.69
N SER A 133 0.08 10.57 17.01
CA SER A 133 1.33 10.98 17.67
C SER A 133 1.76 10.06 18.82
N SER A 134 3.07 9.88 18.95
CA SER A 134 3.76 9.33 20.12
C SER A 134 5.06 10.11 20.36
N SER A 135 5.78 9.78 21.43
CA SER A 135 7.10 10.38 21.71
C SER A 135 8.22 9.89 20.79
N LEU A 136 7.98 8.86 19.98
CA LEU A 136 8.99 8.21 19.13
C LEU A 136 8.71 8.40 17.64
N LEU A 137 7.43 8.47 17.26
CA LEU A 137 6.98 8.52 15.88
C LEU A 137 5.65 9.25 15.81
N SER A 138 5.48 10.08 14.79
CA SER A 138 4.19 10.66 14.46
C SER A 138 3.89 10.56 12.96
N TYR A 139 2.61 10.39 12.66
CA TYR A 139 2.06 10.61 11.34
C TYR A 139 1.18 11.84 11.36
N ARG A 140 1.30 12.66 10.32
CA ARG A 140 0.27 13.62 9.92
C ARG A 140 -0.20 13.25 8.53
N ALA A 141 -1.49 13.32 8.27
CA ALA A 141 -2.02 13.11 6.94
C ALA A 141 -3.16 14.06 6.63
N LYS A 142 -3.13 14.62 5.43
CA LYS A 142 -4.26 15.35 4.88
C LYS A 142 -5.04 14.39 3.98
N GLY A 143 -6.29 14.13 4.33
CA GLY A 143 -7.15 13.21 3.62
C GLY A 143 -8.12 13.95 2.69
N ILE A 144 -8.36 13.39 1.51
CA ILE A 144 -9.40 13.86 0.58
C ILE A 144 -10.48 12.79 0.40
N LYS A 145 -11.72 13.23 0.17
CA LYS A 145 -12.79 12.29 -0.22
C LYS A 145 -12.59 11.89 -1.68
N PRO A 146 -12.45 10.60 -1.98
CA PRO A 146 -12.36 10.15 -3.37
C PRO A 146 -13.67 10.43 -4.11
N LYS A 147 -13.60 10.57 -5.45
CA LYS A 147 -14.82 10.76 -6.26
C LYS A 147 -15.72 9.53 -6.28
N LEU A 148 -15.14 8.36 -5.99
CA LEU A 148 -15.79 7.06 -6.06
C LEU A 148 -15.80 6.46 -4.66
N ALA A 149 -16.97 6.03 -4.19
CA ALA A 149 -17.18 5.62 -2.81
C ALA A 149 -16.26 4.46 -2.38
N ALA A 150 -16.04 3.48 -3.26
CA ALA A 150 -15.23 2.29 -2.94
C ALA A 150 -13.71 2.53 -2.95
N THR A 151 -13.22 3.68 -3.43
CA THR A 151 -11.77 3.91 -3.58
C THR A 151 -11.05 3.88 -2.23
N ALA A 152 -11.64 4.41 -1.15
CA ALA A 152 -10.98 4.44 0.15
C ALA A 152 -10.60 3.03 0.63
N ASP A 153 -11.51 2.05 0.45
CA ASP A 153 -11.29 0.66 0.83
C ASP A 153 -10.29 -0.04 -0.10
N VAL A 154 -10.43 0.15 -1.41
CA VAL A 154 -9.51 -0.42 -2.41
C VAL A 154 -8.08 0.11 -2.22
N TYR A 155 -7.95 1.41 -2.00
CA TYR A 155 -6.66 2.05 -1.74
C TYR A 155 -6.06 1.58 -0.42
N ARG A 156 -6.87 1.44 0.64
CA ARG A 156 -6.41 0.91 1.93
C ARG A 156 -5.89 -0.52 1.80
N ASP A 157 -6.61 -1.39 1.11
CA ASP A 157 -6.18 -2.79 0.94
C ASP A 157 -4.80 -2.85 0.26
N PHE A 158 -4.64 -2.12 -0.85
CA PHE A 158 -3.33 -1.92 -1.48
C PHE A 158 -2.28 -1.39 -0.49
N ALA A 159 -2.56 -0.26 0.17
CA ALA A 159 -1.59 0.42 1.01
C ALA A 159 -1.16 -0.43 2.23
N ASP A 160 -2.07 -1.24 2.78
CA ASP A 160 -1.79 -2.16 3.87
C ASP A 160 -0.88 -3.31 3.41
N TRP A 161 -1.17 -3.91 2.25
CA TRP A 161 -0.33 -4.97 1.69
C TRP A 161 1.04 -4.46 1.25
N HIS A 162 1.12 -3.27 0.65
CA HIS A 162 2.40 -2.66 0.28
C HIS A 162 3.23 -2.28 1.50
N ALA A 163 2.60 -1.81 2.59
CA ALA A 163 3.30 -1.57 3.86
C ALA A 163 3.93 -2.84 4.42
N ARG A 164 3.21 -3.98 4.37
CA ARG A 164 3.74 -5.29 4.78
C ARG A 164 4.89 -5.75 3.91
N LEU A 165 4.76 -5.62 2.59
CA LEU A 165 5.85 -5.91 1.64
C LEU A 165 7.08 -5.06 1.94
N ASN A 166 6.90 -3.75 2.13
CA ASN A 166 7.99 -2.82 2.45
C ASN A 166 8.68 -3.17 3.78
N ALA A 167 7.95 -3.62 4.79
CA ALA A 167 8.54 -4.05 6.07
C ALA A 167 9.49 -5.25 5.92
N THR A 168 9.40 -6.03 4.82
CA THR A 168 10.37 -7.11 4.56
C THR A 168 11.74 -6.58 4.17
N ARG A 169 11.86 -5.32 3.74
CA ARG A 169 13.13 -4.71 3.29
C ARG A 169 14.00 -4.34 4.50
N PRO A 170 15.33 -4.54 4.42
CA PRO A 170 16.25 -4.21 5.52
C PRO A 170 16.15 -2.74 5.93
N GLY A 171 16.19 -2.48 7.24
CA GLY A 171 16.17 -1.12 7.80
C GLY A 171 14.78 -0.48 7.90
N ASN A 172 13.75 -1.06 7.27
CA ASN A 172 12.39 -0.55 7.38
C ASN A 172 11.76 -0.90 8.74
N LEU A 173 10.87 -0.03 9.20
CA LEU A 173 10.08 -0.24 10.41
C LEU A 173 9.02 -1.33 10.19
N PRO A 174 8.59 -2.02 11.27
CA PRO A 174 7.36 -2.80 11.26
C PRO A 174 6.19 -2.00 10.65
N PRO A 175 5.26 -2.65 9.93
CA PRO A 175 4.26 -1.93 9.12
C PRO A 175 3.14 -1.32 9.97
N PHE A 176 2.95 -1.76 11.21
CA PHE A 176 1.76 -1.50 12.02
C PHE A 176 1.43 -0.01 12.23
N PRO A 177 2.40 0.91 12.39
CA PRO A 177 2.09 2.34 12.47
C PRO A 177 1.45 2.86 11.18
N ARG A 178 1.90 2.38 10.03
CA ARG A 178 1.34 2.74 8.72
C ARG A 178 -0.06 2.13 8.53
N LEU A 179 -0.25 0.88 8.97
CA LEU A 179 -1.57 0.23 8.94
C LEU A 179 -2.61 1.00 9.77
N GLU A 180 -2.23 1.52 10.93
CA GLU A 180 -3.11 2.32 11.78
C GLU A 180 -3.49 3.66 11.12
N LEU A 181 -2.55 4.31 10.42
CA LEU A 181 -2.86 5.49 9.61
C LEU A 181 -3.83 5.16 8.46
N ASN A 182 -3.55 4.10 7.69
CA ASN A 182 -4.40 3.66 6.58
C ASN A 182 -5.83 3.35 7.04
N ARG A 183 -5.96 2.61 8.16
CA ARG A 183 -7.25 2.32 8.79
C ARG A 183 -8.00 3.59 9.14
N THR A 184 -7.34 4.54 9.80
CA THR A 184 -7.98 5.78 10.26
C THR A 184 -8.47 6.63 9.09
N LEU A 185 -7.72 6.72 7.99
CA LEU A 185 -8.15 7.41 6.77
C LEU A 185 -9.36 6.72 6.11
N ALA A 186 -9.33 5.38 6.00
CA ALA A 186 -10.43 4.63 5.38
C ALA A 186 -11.73 4.66 6.20
N GLU A 187 -11.65 4.64 7.54
CA GLU A 187 -12.81 4.83 8.43
C GLU A 187 -13.49 6.18 8.22
N ARG A 188 -12.74 7.18 7.76
CA ARG A 188 -13.23 8.51 7.38
C ARG A 188 -13.64 8.60 5.91
N GLN A 189 -13.56 7.50 5.17
CA GLN A 189 -13.80 7.43 3.73
C GLN A 189 -12.90 8.39 2.95
N GLN A 190 -11.64 8.48 3.36
CA GLN A 190 -10.62 9.34 2.76
C GLN A 190 -9.47 8.53 2.17
N VAL A 191 -8.84 9.10 1.15
CA VAL A 191 -7.52 8.69 0.65
C VAL A 191 -6.50 9.79 0.97
N PRO A 192 -5.21 9.48 1.16
CA PRO A 192 -4.22 10.50 1.49
C PRO A 192 -3.98 11.42 0.29
N GLU A 193 -3.98 12.73 0.50
CA GLU A 193 -3.42 13.72 -0.43
C GLU A 193 -1.97 14.02 -0.02
N GLU A 194 -1.72 14.16 1.28
CA GLU A 194 -0.38 14.32 1.85
C GLU A 194 -0.21 13.43 3.07
N VAL A 195 1.00 12.90 3.27
CA VAL A 195 1.40 12.17 4.48
C VAL A 195 2.78 12.66 4.92
N GLU A 196 2.93 12.98 6.19
CA GLU A 196 4.21 13.23 6.84
C GLU A 196 4.44 12.17 7.91
N LEU A 197 5.55 11.45 7.79
CA LEU A 197 6.11 10.61 8.84
C LEU A 197 7.25 11.38 9.50
N THR A 198 7.17 11.53 10.81
CA THR A 198 8.25 12.02 11.66
C THR A 198 8.72 10.86 12.54
N VAL A 199 10.03 10.62 12.58
CA VAL A 199 10.69 9.73 13.53
C VAL A 199 11.63 10.55 14.40
N GLU A 200 11.39 10.49 15.70
CA GLU A 200 12.16 11.24 16.69
C GLU A 200 13.53 10.57 16.94
N PRO A 201 14.59 11.36 17.19
CA PRO A 201 15.90 10.79 17.49
C PRO A 201 15.88 10.08 18.85
N LYS A 202 16.71 9.04 19.01
CA LYS A 202 16.86 8.32 20.29
C LYS A 202 17.28 9.22 21.45
N SER A 203 18.05 10.27 21.18
CA SER A 203 18.42 11.31 22.14
C SER A 203 18.04 12.67 21.58
N ARG A 204 17.37 13.49 22.41
CA ARG A 204 17.07 14.87 22.03
C ARG A 204 18.33 15.71 21.85
N TRP A 205 19.43 15.37 22.56
CA TRP A 205 20.69 16.13 22.52
C TRP A 205 21.67 15.62 21.45
N ALA A 206 21.41 14.45 20.86
CA ALA A 206 22.23 13.85 19.83
C ALA A 206 21.38 13.04 18.84
N GLY A 207 21.34 13.47 17.58
CA GLY A 207 20.61 12.82 16.50
C GLY A 207 19.88 13.82 15.62
N ARG A 208 19.47 13.38 14.42
CA ARG A 208 18.62 14.17 13.53
C ARG A 208 17.24 13.54 13.49
N LYS A 209 16.22 14.39 13.57
CA LYS A 209 14.84 14.02 13.27
C LYS A 209 14.78 13.54 11.81
N LEU A 210 14.21 12.36 11.59
CA LEU A 210 13.90 11.90 10.25
C LEU A 210 12.48 12.35 9.93
N VAL A 211 12.33 13.06 8.81
CA VAL A 211 11.03 13.48 8.28
C VAL A 211 10.92 12.93 6.87
N VAL A 212 9.83 12.25 6.57
CA VAL A 212 9.49 11.76 5.23
C VAL A 212 8.13 12.34 4.88
N ARG A 213 8.01 13.00 3.74
CA ARG A 213 6.75 13.56 3.26
C ARG A 213 6.37 12.87 1.95
N SER A 214 5.10 12.58 1.74
CA SER A 214 4.61 12.09 0.46
C SER A 214 3.38 12.86 0.01
N HIS A 215 3.32 13.15 -1.29
CA HIS A 215 2.20 13.81 -1.95
C HIS A 215 1.57 12.81 -2.92
N HIS A 216 0.24 12.79 -2.99
CA HIS A 216 -0.51 11.83 -3.77
C HIS A 216 -1.54 12.51 -4.66
N ILE A 217 -1.46 12.30 -5.97
CA ILE A 217 -2.38 12.88 -6.95
C ILE A 217 -3.23 11.77 -7.56
N PHE A 218 -4.54 11.84 -7.31
CA PHE A 218 -5.52 10.86 -7.80
C PHE A 218 -6.12 11.29 -9.13
N ASN A 219 -5.96 10.43 -10.13
CA ASN A 219 -6.58 10.56 -11.45
C ASN A 219 -7.58 9.43 -11.67
N TRP A 220 -8.87 9.77 -11.77
CA TRP A 220 -9.99 8.82 -11.81
C TRP A 220 -10.18 8.12 -13.17
N ARG A 221 -9.16 8.12 -14.01
CA ARG A 221 -9.13 7.49 -15.33
C ARG A 221 -7.71 7.12 -15.69
N LEU A 222 -7.56 6.03 -16.43
CA LEU A 222 -6.28 5.64 -17.03
C LEU A 222 -6.11 6.28 -18.42
N SER A 223 -4.92 6.83 -18.65
CA SER A 223 -4.48 7.29 -19.97
C SER A 223 -4.08 6.12 -20.88
N ASN A 224 -3.86 6.39 -22.17
CA ASN A 224 -3.30 5.40 -23.09
C ASN A 224 -1.86 5.01 -22.74
N THR A 225 -1.09 5.94 -22.16
CA THR A 225 0.26 5.64 -21.65
C THR A 225 0.19 4.66 -20.48
N ASP A 226 -0.79 4.82 -19.58
CA ASP A 226 -0.99 3.91 -18.45
C ASP A 226 -1.37 2.49 -18.93
N ARG A 227 -2.26 2.38 -19.93
CA ARG A 227 -2.60 1.10 -20.55
C ARG A 227 -1.40 0.39 -21.16
N LYS A 228 -0.54 1.13 -21.89
CA LYS A 228 0.71 0.58 -22.43
C LYS A 228 1.67 0.09 -21.34
N ARG A 229 1.73 0.77 -20.19
CA ARG A 229 2.53 0.32 -19.04
C ARG A 229 2.01 -1.01 -18.49
N ILE A 230 0.69 -1.15 -18.37
CA ILE A 230 0.04 -2.40 -17.94
C ILE A 230 0.35 -3.54 -18.91
N GLU A 231 0.19 -3.32 -20.22
CA GLU A 231 0.53 -4.30 -21.27
C GLU A 231 2.00 -4.72 -21.17
N THR A 232 2.91 -3.76 -21.01
CA THR A 232 4.36 -4.02 -20.86
C THR A 232 4.65 -4.86 -19.61
N ALA A 233 4.04 -4.52 -18.47
CA ALA A 233 4.18 -5.32 -17.25
C ALA A 233 3.60 -6.73 -17.43
N GLY A 234 2.52 -6.88 -18.20
CA GLY A 234 1.98 -8.18 -18.63
C GLY A 234 3.01 -9.04 -19.37
N THR A 235 3.70 -8.45 -20.35
CA THR A 235 4.80 -9.11 -21.08
C THR A 235 5.93 -9.51 -20.14
N TYR A 236 6.36 -8.63 -19.24
CA TYR A 236 7.41 -8.97 -18.26
C TYR A 236 6.99 -10.10 -17.31
N MET A 237 5.74 -10.10 -16.85
CA MET A 237 5.20 -11.19 -16.03
C MET A 237 5.19 -12.52 -16.77
N ALA A 238 5.03 -12.54 -18.09
CA ALA A 238 5.14 -13.75 -18.91
C ALA A 238 6.62 -14.16 -19.08
N ASP A 239 7.47 -13.22 -19.49
CA ASP A 239 8.77 -13.50 -20.08
C ASP A 239 9.93 -13.56 -19.08
N PHE A 240 9.86 -12.83 -17.96
CA PHE A 240 10.96 -12.79 -17.00
C PHE A 240 11.16 -14.15 -16.33
N GLN A 241 12.42 -14.49 -16.07
CA GLN A 241 12.80 -15.73 -15.40
C GLN A 241 12.27 -15.72 -13.95
N ALA A 242 11.52 -16.74 -13.56
CA ALA A 242 11.08 -16.90 -12.18
C ALA A 242 12.23 -17.35 -11.28
N VAL A 243 12.39 -16.68 -10.14
CA VAL A 243 13.33 -17.02 -9.06
C VAL A 243 12.62 -17.05 -7.72
N SER A 244 13.25 -17.64 -6.70
CA SER A 244 12.73 -17.57 -5.32
C SER A 244 12.80 -16.13 -4.78
N PHE A 245 11.98 -15.79 -3.79
CA PHE A 245 12.05 -14.48 -3.14
C PHE A 245 13.39 -14.23 -2.44
N GLN A 246 14.01 -15.28 -1.92
CA GLN A 246 15.32 -15.20 -1.29
C GLN A 246 16.40 -14.81 -2.33
N ASP A 247 16.41 -15.48 -3.49
CA ASP A 247 17.36 -15.17 -4.57
C ASP A 247 17.10 -13.79 -5.17
N TYR A 248 15.82 -13.43 -5.30
CA TYR A 248 15.40 -12.10 -5.76
C TYR A 248 16.03 -10.98 -4.91
N ARG A 249 16.08 -11.18 -3.58
CA ARG A 249 16.60 -10.21 -2.60
C ARG A 249 18.10 -10.22 -2.37
N LEU A 250 18.80 -11.30 -2.70
CA LEU A 250 20.22 -11.46 -2.35
C LEU A 250 21.09 -10.25 -2.76
N PRO A 251 20.98 -9.72 -3.99
CA PRO A 251 21.77 -8.56 -4.41
C PRO A 251 21.35 -7.25 -3.72
N LEU A 252 20.06 -7.10 -3.38
CA LEU A 252 19.55 -5.93 -2.64
C LEU A 252 20.12 -5.85 -1.23
N LEU A 253 20.34 -7.01 -0.59
CA LEU A 253 20.99 -7.10 0.72
C LEU A 253 22.47 -6.75 0.67
N ALA A 254 23.16 -7.07 -0.44
CA ALA A 254 24.57 -6.76 -0.63
C ALA A 254 24.81 -5.26 -0.88
N ALA A 255 23.93 -4.59 -1.64
CA ALA A 255 24.01 -3.15 -1.92
C ALA A 255 23.66 -2.26 -0.72
N GLY A 256 22.95 -2.79 0.29
CA GLY A 256 22.56 -2.08 1.51
C GLY A 256 23.59 -2.09 2.65
N LYS A 257 24.75 -2.73 2.46
CA LYS A 257 25.87 -2.63 3.41
C LYS A 257 26.65 -1.34 3.11
N PRO A 258 26.73 -0.36 4.03
CA PRO A 258 27.72 0.70 3.87
C PRO A 258 29.11 0.05 3.83
N ASP A 259 29.97 0.51 2.92
CA ASP A 259 31.38 0.13 2.93
C ASP A 259 31.91 0.29 4.35
N ALA A 260 32.40 -0.81 4.92
CA ALA A 260 33.18 -0.75 6.15
C ALA A 260 34.51 -0.09 5.82
N ARG A 261 34.54 1.25 5.85
CA ARG A 261 35.75 2.07 5.87
C ARG A 261 35.61 3.16 6.91
#